data_AF-A0A031I6R2-F1
#
_entry.id   AF-A0A031I6R2-F1
#
_cell.length_a   1.000
_cell.length_b   1.000
_cell.length_c   1.000
_cell.angle_alpha   90.00
_cell.angle_beta   90.00
_cell.angle_gamma   90.00
#
_symmetry.space_group_name_H-M   'P 1'
#
loop_
_entity.id
_entity.type
_entity.pdbx_description
1 polymer ?
#
loop_
_entity_poly.entity_id
_entity_poly.type
_entity_poly.pdbx_seq_one_letter_code
_entity_poly.pdbx_strand_id
1 'polypeptide(L)'
;MGDMSAEPSMEEILSSIKRIIAEEGEGTQARTRRTRMQPQPIESEAEVLELSDPMPSPAAPEPVAEVAPPAPQPRPQPQPQPQMMQPPAPHAQAQPQPAPQPTRGPAVQSPMSEEPILSHHAAAASLGSLETLSKLLVKPEAESDGTLEGLVREMLRPMLREWLDTNLPGLVETMVAREIAKITSQVR
;
A
#
# COMPACT_ATOMS: atom_id res chain seq x y z
N MET A 1 -11.26 -67.07 44.63
CA MET A 1 -11.49 -65.68 45.07
C MET A 1 -10.69 -64.80 44.14
N GLY A 2 -11.35 -64.15 43.17
CA GLY A 2 -10.71 -63.29 42.19
C GLY A 2 -11.27 -61.89 42.33
N ASP A 3 -10.45 -60.96 42.78
CA ASP A 3 -10.73 -59.53 42.61
C ASP A 3 -10.35 -59.16 41.16
N MET A 4 -11.33 -59.33 40.27
CA MET A 4 -11.38 -58.67 38.98
C MET A 4 -11.99 -57.28 39.21
N SER A 5 -11.38 -56.26 38.61
CA SER A 5 -11.73 -54.84 38.71
C SER A 5 -11.20 -54.11 39.95
N ALA A 6 -9.87 -54.11 40.12
CA ALA A 6 -9.23 -52.86 40.54
C ALA A 6 -9.32 -51.89 39.36
N GLU A 7 -10.50 -51.30 39.14
CA GLU A 7 -10.58 -50.09 38.33
C GLU A 7 -9.63 -49.08 38.98
N PRO A 8 -8.67 -48.52 38.24
CA PRO A 8 -7.68 -47.62 38.84
C PRO A 8 -8.41 -46.47 39.52
N SER A 9 -8.03 -46.16 40.75
CA SER A 9 -8.59 -45.03 41.49
C SER A 9 -8.40 -43.75 40.68
N MET A 10 -9.34 -42.80 40.76
CA MET A 10 -9.26 -41.51 40.08
C MET A 10 -7.91 -40.81 40.30
N GLU A 11 -7.34 -40.94 41.50
CA GLU A 11 -6.04 -40.37 41.85
C GLU A 11 -4.88 -41.08 41.13
N GLU A 12 -5.00 -42.38 40.89
CA GLU A 12 -4.04 -43.16 40.10
C GLU A 12 -4.13 -42.81 38.62
N ILE A 13 -5.34 -42.61 38.09
CA ILE A 13 -5.57 -42.14 36.72
C ILE A 13 -4.92 -40.76 36.52
N LEU A 14 -5.15 -39.83 37.45
CA LEU A 14 -4.58 -38.48 37.39
C LEU A 14 -3.05 -38.49 37.59
N SER A 15 -2.54 -39.37 38.44
CA SER A 15 -1.10 -39.54 38.66
C SER A 15 -0.41 -40.15 37.44
N SER A 16 -1.06 -41.09 36.75
CA SER A 16 -0.60 -41.69 35.50
C SER A 16 -0.54 -40.66 34.37
N ILE A 17 -1.60 -39.87 34.18
CA ILE A 17 -1.64 -38.78 33.18
C ILE A 17 -0.57 -37.71 33.50
N LYS A 18 -0.41 -37.32 34.77
CA LYS A 18 0.60 -36.34 35.19
C LYS A 18 2.03 -36.84 34.95
N ARG A 19 2.30 -38.13 35.19
CA ARG A 19 3.58 -38.75 34.90
C ARG A 19 3.86 -38.81 33.40
N ILE A 20 2.89 -39.23 32.59
CA ILE A 20 3.02 -39.29 31.12
C ILE A 20 3.28 -37.90 30.55
N ILE A 21 2.57 -36.86 31.00
CA ILE A 21 2.79 -35.47 30.52
C ILE A 21 4.14 -34.93 30.96
N ALA A 22 4.63 -35.25 32.16
CA ALA A 22 5.96 -34.85 32.60
C ALA A 22 7.06 -35.56 31.79
N GLU A 23 6.88 -36.86 31.52
CA GLU A 23 7.82 -37.71 30.79
C GLU A 23 7.82 -37.40 29.27
N GLU A 24 6.66 -37.17 28.65
CA GLU A 24 6.53 -36.69 27.26
C GLU A 24 6.88 -35.20 27.09
N GLY A 25 6.68 -34.40 28.13
CA GLY A 25 7.01 -32.98 28.17
C GLY A 25 8.51 -32.74 28.13
N GLU A 26 9.31 -33.53 28.85
CA GLU A 26 10.78 -33.45 28.79
C GLU A 26 11.33 -33.98 27.46
N GLY A 27 10.76 -35.06 26.90
CA GLY A 27 11.15 -35.59 25.59
C GLY A 27 10.83 -34.64 24.43
N THR A 28 9.66 -33.98 24.48
CA THR A 28 9.24 -33.01 23.46
C THR A 28 9.96 -31.68 23.62
N GLN A 29 10.27 -31.22 24.85
CA GLN A 29 11.05 -30.00 25.07
C GLN A 29 12.55 -30.16 24.74
N ALA A 30 13.14 -31.34 24.96
CA ALA A 30 14.52 -31.60 24.54
C ALA A 30 14.66 -31.74 23.01
N ARG A 31 13.64 -32.27 22.32
CA ARG A 31 13.63 -32.39 20.86
C ARG A 31 13.22 -31.09 20.15
N THR A 32 12.31 -30.30 20.72
CA THR A 32 12.01 -28.94 20.22
C THR A 32 13.12 -27.93 20.51
N ARG A 33 13.95 -28.14 21.55
CA ARG A 33 15.16 -27.31 21.76
C ARG A 33 16.34 -27.66 20.86
N ARG A 34 16.47 -28.91 20.39
CA ARG A 34 17.48 -29.28 19.38
C ARG A 34 17.04 -29.06 17.93
N THR A 35 15.73 -28.99 17.66
CA THR A 35 15.20 -28.63 16.33
C THR A 35 15.00 -27.11 16.16
N ARG A 36 15.31 -26.29 17.17
CA ARG A 36 15.57 -24.86 16.94
C ARG A 36 16.98 -24.67 16.33
N MET A 37 17.23 -25.34 15.21
CA MET A 37 18.14 -24.82 14.22
C MET A 37 17.58 -23.47 13.81
N GLN A 38 18.45 -22.47 13.79
CA GLN A 38 18.16 -21.13 13.30
C GLN A 38 17.31 -21.21 12.02
N PRO A 39 16.37 -20.29 11.79
CA PRO A 39 15.94 -20.05 10.43
C PRO A 39 17.19 -19.64 9.64
N GLN A 40 17.77 -20.59 8.90
CA GLN A 40 18.66 -20.26 7.81
C GLN A 40 17.84 -19.33 6.90
N PRO A 41 18.39 -18.17 6.51
CA PRO A 41 17.77 -17.35 5.48
C PRO A 41 17.50 -18.26 4.29
N ILE A 42 16.25 -18.25 3.82
CA ILE A 42 15.92 -18.90 2.56
C ILE A 42 16.60 -18.04 1.49
N GLU A 43 17.85 -18.35 1.15
CA GLU A 43 18.48 -17.89 -0.09
C GLU A 43 17.78 -18.62 -1.24
N SER A 44 16.54 -18.22 -1.51
CA SER A 44 16.00 -18.34 -2.85
C SER A 44 16.64 -17.22 -3.65
N GLU A 45 17.80 -17.48 -4.25
CA GLU A 45 18.52 -16.58 -5.17
C GLU A 45 17.79 -16.41 -6.52
N ALA A 46 16.45 -16.39 -6.52
CA ALA A 46 15.65 -16.16 -7.70
C ALA A 46 14.57 -15.12 -7.39
N GLU A 47 14.96 -13.86 -7.66
CA GLU A 47 14.10 -12.73 -8.01
C GLU A 47 13.11 -12.23 -6.94
N VAL A 48 13.65 -11.66 -5.86
CA VAL A 48 13.05 -10.41 -5.36
C VAL A 48 13.43 -9.32 -6.37
N LEU A 49 12.54 -9.00 -7.31
CA LEU A 49 12.71 -7.82 -8.15
C LEU A 49 12.53 -6.56 -7.27
N GLU A 50 13.63 -5.98 -6.82
CA GLU A 50 13.66 -4.56 -6.43
C GLU A 50 13.51 -3.73 -7.71
N LEU A 51 12.28 -3.30 -8.01
CA LEU A 51 11.98 -2.36 -9.10
C LEU A 51 12.47 -0.94 -8.72
N SER A 52 13.79 -0.77 -8.71
CA SER A 52 14.46 0.53 -8.51
C SER A 52 14.77 1.24 -9.84
N ASP A 53 14.63 0.55 -10.97
CA ASP A 53 14.68 1.17 -12.29
C ASP A 53 13.32 1.82 -12.61
N PRO A 54 13.27 3.10 -12.99
CA PRO A 54 12.06 3.67 -13.54
C PRO A 54 11.72 2.91 -14.82
N MET A 55 10.49 2.39 -14.92
CA MET A 55 9.98 1.85 -16.18
C MET A 55 10.30 2.83 -17.32
N PRO A 56 10.73 2.37 -18.51
CA PRO A 56 10.81 3.25 -19.66
C PRO A 56 9.43 3.90 -19.80
N SER A 57 9.39 5.21 -19.62
CA SER A 57 8.20 6.00 -19.92
C SER A 57 7.74 5.56 -21.30
N PRO A 58 6.46 5.17 -21.50
CA PRO A 58 5.98 4.90 -22.84
C PRO A 58 6.39 6.11 -23.65
N ALA A 59 7.24 5.89 -24.66
CA ALA A 59 7.63 6.93 -25.58
C ALA A 59 6.33 7.65 -25.92
N ALA A 60 6.29 8.96 -25.64
CA ALA A 60 5.15 9.79 -25.94
C ALA A 60 4.63 9.33 -27.30
N PRO A 61 3.32 9.03 -27.46
CA PRO A 61 2.81 8.58 -28.74
C PRO A 61 3.40 9.54 -29.77
N GLU A 62 4.17 8.99 -30.73
CA GLU A 62 4.59 9.79 -31.86
C GLU A 62 3.34 10.55 -32.30
N PRO A 63 3.42 11.87 -32.54
CA PRO A 63 2.25 12.62 -32.94
C PRO A 63 1.76 11.97 -34.23
N VAL A 64 0.77 11.08 -34.09
CA VAL A 64 -0.11 10.67 -35.16
C VAL A 64 -0.55 12.00 -35.71
N ALA A 65 -0.11 12.28 -36.94
CA ALA A 65 -0.37 13.52 -37.63
C ALA A 65 -1.87 13.79 -37.50
N GLU A 66 -2.19 14.64 -36.54
CA GLU A 66 -3.55 15.04 -36.24
C GLU A 66 -4.00 15.70 -37.53
N VAL A 67 -5.07 15.15 -38.10
CA VAL A 67 -5.75 15.70 -39.26
C VAL A 67 -5.80 17.21 -39.08
N ALA A 68 -5.09 17.93 -39.95
CA ALA A 68 -4.94 19.36 -39.84
C ALA A 68 -6.31 19.99 -39.60
N PRO A 69 -6.52 20.77 -38.51
CA PRO A 69 -7.72 21.56 -38.41
C PRO A 69 -7.79 22.47 -39.64
N PRO A 70 -8.98 22.69 -40.23
CA PRO A 70 -9.09 23.62 -41.36
C PRO A 70 -8.52 24.96 -40.92
N ALA A 71 -7.61 25.51 -41.74
CA ALA A 71 -6.92 26.76 -41.46
C ALA A 71 -7.92 27.83 -41.01
N PRO A 72 -7.65 28.58 -39.92
CA PRO A 72 -8.53 29.66 -39.52
C PRO A 72 -8.54 30.71 -40.63
N GLN A 73 -9.72 30.95 -41.21
CA GLN A 73 -9.91 32.09 -42.10
C GLN A 73 -9.54 33.37 -41.35
N PRO A 74 -8.79 34.30 -41.96
CA PRO A 74 -8.40 35.53 -41.28
C PRO A 74 -9.65 36.34 -40.93
N ARG A 75 -9.92 36.52 -39.64
CA ARG A 75 -10.89 37.52 -39.17
C ARG A 75 -10.38 38.90 -39.57
N PRO A 76 -11.24 39.83 -40.04
CA PRO A 76 -10.81 41.20 -40.28
C PRO A 76 -10.34 41.82 -38.96
N GLN A 77 -9.10 42.33 -38.95
CA GLN A 77 -8.56 43.07 -37.81
C GLN A 77 -9.35 44.38 -37.62
N PRO A 78 -9.69 44.77 -36.38
CA PRO A 78 -10.19 46.12 -36.13
C PRO A 78 -9.12 47.14 -36.53
N GLN A 79 -9.47 48.10 -37.38
CA GLN A 79 -8.60 49.23 -37.70
C GLN A 79 -8.29 50.01 -36.41
N PRO A 80 -7.06 50.51 -36.21
CA PRO A 80 -6.73 51.36 -35.07
C PRO A 80 -7.56 52.64 -35.15
N GLN A 81 -8.46 52.84 -34.19
CA GLN A 81 -9.12 54.13 -34.02
C GLN A 81 -8.07 55.15 -33.54
N PRO A 82 -8.05 56.37 -34.09
CA PRO A 82 -7.15 57.42 -33.63
C PRO A 82 -7.35 57.66 -32.13
N GLN A 83 -6.28 57.48 -31.35
CA GLN A 83 -6.26 57.83 -29.93
C GLN A 83 -6.41 59.35 -29.81
N MET A 84 -7.45 59.81 -29.12
CA MET A 84 -7.51 61.20 -28.68
C MET A 84 -6.44 61.42 -27.60
N MET A 85 -5.42 62.21 -27.92
CA MET A 85 -4.42 62.70 -26.97
C MET A 85 -5.12 63.47 -25.85
N GLN A 86 -5.09 62.93 -24.62
CA GLN A 86 -5.28 63.76 -23.43
C GLN A 86 -3.97 64.52 -23.15
N PRO A 87 -3.99 65.85 -23.00
CA PRO A 87 -2.83 66.58 -22.53
C PRO A 87 -2.53 66.23 -21.06
N PRO A 88 -1.27 65.96 -20.68
CA PRO A 88 -0.91 65.75 -19.29
C PRO A 88 -1.04 67.06 -18.50
N ALA A 89 -1.72 66.99 -17.35
CA ALA A 89 -1.80 68.11 -16.40
C ALA A 89 -0.41 68.41 -15.76
N PRO A 90 -0.17 69.63 -15.26
CA PRO A 90 1.15 70.09 -14.81
C PRO A 90 1.65 69.34 -13.56
N HIS A 91 2.95 69.08 -13.54
CA HIS A 91 3.63 68.28 -12.52
C HIS A 91 3.84 69.07 -11.22
N ALA A 92 3.42 68.51 -10.08
CA ALA A 92 3.94 68.91 -8.76
C ALA A 92 5.27 68.19 -8.52
N GLN A 93 6.34 68.97 -8.36
CA GLN A 93 7.72 68.48 -8.22
C GLN A 93 7.91 67.72 -6.90
N ALA A 94 8.27 66.44 -6.99
CA ALA A 94 8.98 65.72 -5.92
C ALA A 94 10.41 65.47 -6.40
N GLN A 95 11.39 65.82 -5.57
CA GLN A 95 12.83 65.82 -5.89
C GLN A 95 13.34 64.40 -6.25
N PRO A 96 14.28 64.25 -7.19
CA PRO A 96 14.84 62.95 -7.57
C PRO A 96 15.85 62.45 -6.52
N GLN A 97 15.59 61.30 -5.91
CA GLN A 97 16.63 60.44 -5.36
C GLN A 97 17.29 59.66 -6.52
N PRO A 98 18.63 59.54 -6.61
CA PRO A 98 19.26 58.71 -7.63
C PRO A 98 19.01 57.24 -7.34
N ALA A 99 18.12 56.60 -8.11
CA ALA A 99 18.02 55.14 -8.15
C ALA A 99 19.22 54.57 -8.93
N PRO A 100 19.88 53.50 -8.46
CA PRO A 100 20.93 52.83 -9.21
C PRO A 100 20.34 52.22 -10.49
N GLN A 101 20.90 52.59 -11.65
CA GLN A 101 20.59 51.95 -12.92
C GLN A 101 21.16 50.52 -12.91
N PRO A 102 20.41 49.49 -13.29
CA PRO A 102 20.98 48.17 -13.55
C PRO A 102 21.83 48.23 -14.82
N THR A 103 23.15 48.23 -14.64
CA THR A 103 24.10 47.96 -15.73
C THR A 103 23.81 46.57 -16.28
N ARG A 104 23.44 46.50 -17.56
CA ARG A 104 23.32 45.25 -18.32
C ARG A 104 24.72 44.63 -18.46
N GLY A 105 25.06 43.72 -17.56
CA GLY A 105 26.24 42.86 -17.69
C GLY A 105 26.07 41.82 -18.81
N PRO A 106 27.16 41.18 -19.28
CA PRO A 106 27.10 40.19 -20.33
C PRO A 106 26.22 39.01 -19.90
N ALA A 107 25.42 38.51 -20.84
CA ALA A 107 24.51 37.39 -20.63
C ALA A 107 25.27 36.18 -20.09
N VAL A 108 25.12 35.92 -18.79
CA VAL A 108 25.47 34.64 -18.21
C VAL A 108 24.35 33.70 -18.64
N GLN A 109 24.67 32.76 -19.53
CA GLN A 109 23.79 31.65 -19.83
C GLN A 109 23.63 30.85 -18.54
N SER A 110 22.53 31.05 -17.82
CA SER A 110 22.15 30.16 -16.73
C SER A 110 21.87 28.78 -17.34
N PRO A 111 22.50 27.69 -16.86
CA PRO A 111 22.04 26.36 -17.24
C PRO A 111 20.57 26.26 -16.83
N MET A 112 19.75 25.61 -17.65
CA MET A 112 18.40 25.19 -17.26
C MET A 112 18.54 24.23 -16.07
N SER A 113 18.66 24.79 -14.87
CA SER A 113 18.41 24.05 -13.64
C SER A 113 16.90 23.88 -13.58
N GLU A 114 16.43 22.64 -13.59
CA GLU A 114 15.04 22.30 -13.32
C GLU A 114 14.68 22.91 -11.96
N GLU A 115 14.08 24.09 -11.98
CA GLU A 115 13.59 24.72 -10.76
C GLU A 115 12.46 23.83 -10.24
N PRO A 116 12.54 23.39 -8.97
CA PRO A 116 11.49 22.57 -8.40
C PRO A 116 10.18 23.37 -8.46
N ILE A 117 9.19 22.79 -9.14
CA ILE A 117 7.85 23.37 -9.33
C ILE A 117 7.18 23.66 -7.97
N LEU A 118 7.65 22.99 -6.91
CA LEU A 118 7.19 23.18 -5.55
C LEU A 118 8.19 24.01 -4.75
N SER A 119 7.65 25.01 -4.04
CA SER A 119 8.43 25.69 -2.99
C SER A 119 8.77 24.72 -1.86
N HIS A 120 9.98 24.85 -1.30
CA HIS A 120 10.44 24.02 -0.19
C HIS A 120 9.49 24.07 1.02
N HIS A 121 8.91 25.25 1.29
CA HIS A 121 7.93 25.44 2.34
C HIS A 121 6.62 24.66 2.08
N ALA A 122 6.11 24.68 0.84
CA ALA A 122 4.92 23.90 0.49
C ALA A 122 5.16 22.39 0.64
N ALA A 123 6.33 21.91 0.20
CA ALA A 123 6.71 20.51 0.37
C ALA A 123 6.80 20.11 1.86
N ALA A 124 7.44 20.93 2.70
CA ALA A 124 7.54 20.70 4.13
C ALA A 124 6.17 20.70 4.83
N ALA A 125 5.27 21.61 4.45
CA ALA A 125 3.92 21.69 4.99
C ALA A 125 3.06 20.46 4.63
N SER A 126 3.17 19.98 3.39
CA SER A 126 2.49 18.76 2.93
C SER A 126 2.99 17.51 3.65
N LEU A 127 4.32 17.39 3.83
CA LEU A 127 4.91 16.27 4.57
C LEU A 127 4.47 16.27 6.05
N GLY A 128 4.44 17.43 6.72
CA GLY A 128 3.96 17.52 8.10
C GLY A 128 2.48 17.15 8.27
N SER A 129 1.64 17.53 7.30
CA SER A 129 0.21 17.20 7.28
C SER A 129 -0.03 15.70 7.02
N LEU A 130 0.78 15.07 6.16
CA LEU A 130 0.76 13.62 5.94
C LEU A 130 1.30 12.84 7.14
N GLU A 131 2.34 13.34 7.81
CA GLU A 131 2.91 12.72 9.01
C GLU A 131 1.91 12.75 10.18
N THR A 132 1.19 13.86 10.36
CA THR A 132 0.13 13.96 11.37
C THR A 132 -1.05 13.05 11.07
N LEU A 133 -1.48 12.94 9.80
CA LEU A 133 -2.48 11.95 9.39
C LEU A 133 -2.01 10.52 9.62
N SER A 134 -0.76 10.19 9.29
CA SER A 134 -0.18 8.87 9.52
C SER A 134 -0.16 8.50 11.00
N LYS A 135 0.24 9.44 11.88
CA LYS A 135 0.21 9.26 13.34
C LYS A 135 -1.20 9.04 13.89
N LEU A 136 -2.23 9.60 13.25
CA LEU A 136 -3.63 9.38 13.62
C LEU A 136 -4.16 8.03 13.11
N LEU A 137 -3.72 7.59 11.93
CA LEU A 137 -4.09 6.29 11.36
C LEU A 137 -3.42 5.11 12.09
N VAL A 138 -2.22 5.34 12.65
CA VAL A 138 -1.37 4.34 13.30
C VAL A 138 -1.59 4.27 14.82
N LYS A 139 -2.64 4.91 15.36
CA LYS A 139 -3.01 4.71 16.77
C LYS A 139 -4.22 3.77 16.90
N PRO A 140 -4.00 2.43 16.87
CA PRO A 140 -5.05 1.48 17.19
C PRO A 140 -5.30 1.51 18.70
N GLU A 141 -6.53 1.84 19.10
CA GLU A 141 -7.06 1.35 20.36
C GLU A 141 -7.05 -0.19 20.28
N ALA A 142 -6.44 -0.85 21.25
CA ALA A 142 -6.03 -2.26 21.19
C ALA A 142 -7.17 -3.28 21.07
N GLU A 143 -8.43 -2.83 21.05
CA GLU A 143 -9.61 -3.67 20.85
C GLU A 143 -10.48 -3.25 19.66
N SER A 144 -10.16 -2.15 18.98
CA SER A 144 -10.90 -1.78 17.77
C SER A 144 -10.07 -2.13 16.54
N ASP A 145 -10.68 -2.95 15.69
CA ASP A 145 -10.48 -3.09 14.25
C ASP A 145 -10.65 -1.72 13.51
N GLY A 146 -10.13 -0.62 14.07
CA GLY A 146 -10.25 0.75 13.56
C GLY A 146 -9.33 1.04 12.38
N THR A 147 -8.63 0.03 11.88
CA THR A 147 -7.88 0.09 10.62
C THR A 147 -8.83 -0.22 9.46
N LEU A 148 -8.47 0.22 8.25
CA LEU A 148 -9.22 -0.10 7.03
C LEU A 148 -9.50 -1.61 6.88
N GLU A 149 -8.56 -2.44 7.34
CA GLU A 149 -8.70 -3.89 7.32
C GLU A 149 -9.91 -4.39 8.13
N GLY A 150 -10.15 -3.77 9.28
CA GLY A 150 -11.30 -4.07 10.13
C GLY A 150 -12.63 -3.78 9.44
N LEU A 151 -12.75 -2.61 8.84
CA LEU A 151 -13.93 -2.23 8.06
C LEU A 151 -14.14 -3.18 6.87
N VAL A 152 -13.08 -3.51 6.15
CA VAL A 152 -13.15 -4.44 5.01
C VAL A 152 -13.55 -5.84 5.47
N ARG A 153 -13.04 -6.34 6.61
CA ARG A 153 -13.45 -7.61 7.19
C ARG A 153 -14.93 -7.62 7.56
N GLU A 154 -15.43 -6.56 8.20
CA GLU A 154 -16.85 -6.45 8.54
C GLU A 154 -17.75 -6.42 7.30
N MET A 155 -17.29 -5.81 6.20
CA MET A 155 -18.02 -5.81 4.93
C MET A 155 -17.94 -7.15 4.19
N LEU A 156 -16.81 -7.86 4.23
CA LEU A 156 -16.64 -9.14 3.54
C LEU A 156 -17.26 -10.32 4.28
N ARG A 157 -17.37 -10.24 5.62
CA ARG A 157 -17.95 -11.29 6.47
C ARG A 157 -19.34 -11.78 6.00
N PRO A 158 -20.33 -10.91 5.69
CA PRO A 158 -21.63 -11.37 5.22
C PRO A 158 -21.56 -12.04 3.83
N MET A 159 -20.75 -11.53 2.90
CA MET A 159 -20.63 -12.09 1.55
C MET A 159 -19.97 -13.47 1.57
N LEU A 160 -18.91 -13.63 2.36
CA LEU A 160 -18.24 -14.91 2.54
C LEU A 160 -19.12 -15.94 3.23
N ARG A 161 -19.93 -15.52 4.22
CA ARG A 161 -20.88 -16.42 4.89
C ARG A 161 -21.93 -16.96 3.92
N GLU A 162 -22.59 -16.08 3.16
CA GLU A 162 -23.61 -16.49 2.17
C GLU A 162 -23.03 -17.41 1.10
N TRP A 163 -21.80 -17.12 0.64
CA TRP A 163 -21.10 -17.97 -0.30
C TRP A 163 -20.78 -19.34 0.30
N LEU A 164 -20.27 -19.39 1.54
CA LEU A 164 -19.98 -20.66 2.22
C LEU A 164 -21.26 -21.47 2.44
N ASP A 165 -22.35 -20.84 2.89
CA ASP A 165 -23.63 -21.51 3.11
C ASP A 165 -24.16 -22.15 1.82
N THR A 166 -23.95 -21.50 0.67
CA THR A 166 -24.41 -21.99 -0.63
C THR A 166 -23.50 -23.07 -1.24
N ASN A 167 -22.18 -22.93 -1.10
CA ASN A 167 -21.21 -23.73 -1.86
C ASN A 167 -20.57 -24.87 -1.05
N LEU A 168 -20.48 -24.73 0.28
CA LEU A 168 -19.83 -25.72 1.14
C LEU A 168 -20.53 -27.09 1.13
N PRO A 169 -21.89 -27.19 1.16
CA PRO A 169 -22.55 -28.50 1.16
C PRO A 169 -22.16 -29.37 -0.04
N GLY A 170 -22.16 -28.82 -1.26
CA GLY A 170 -21.82 -29.57 -2.47
C GLY A 170 -20.35 -30.00 -2.52
N LEU A 171 -19.44 -29.16 -2.03
CA LEU A 171 -18.01 -29.49 -1.90
C LEU A 171 -17.79 -30.67 -0.94
N VAL A 172 -18.47 -30.66 0.20
CA VAL A 172 -18.38 -31.73 1.21
C VAL A 172 -18.99 -33.02 0.67
N GLU A 173 -20.15 -33.00 0.04
CA GLU A 173 -20.76 -34.18 -0.59
C GLU A 173 -19.81 -34.82 -1.60
N THR A 174 -19.15 -34.01 -2.43
CA THR A 174 -18.18 -34.49 -3.42
C THR A 174 -16.94 -35.13 -2.77
N MET A 175 -16.43 -34.54 -1.69
CA MET A 175 -15.30 -35.11 -0.93
C MET A 175 -15.69 -36.40 -0.19
N VAL A 176 -16.86 -36.44 0.44
CA VAL A 176 -17.37 -37.62 1.15
C VAL A 176 -17.65 -38.76 0.17
N ALA A 177 -18.30 -38.48 -0.97
CA ALA A 177 -18.53 -39.48 -2.01
C ALA A 177 -17.21 -40.07 -2.52
N ARG A 178 -16.18 -39.24 -2.71
CA ARG A 178 -14.83 -39.67 -3.07
C ARG A 178 -14.20 -40.56 -1.98
N GLU A 179 -14.33 -40.19 -0.71
CA GLU A 179 -13.76 -40.96 0.40
C GLU A 179 -14.47 -42.31 0.57
N ILE A 180 -15.80 -42.37 0.43
CA ILE A 180 -16.56 -43.63 0.45
C ILE A 180 -16.16 -44.51 -0.73
N ALA A 181 -16.05 -43.97 -1.94
CA ALA A 181 -15.60 -44.71 -3.11
C ALA A 181 -14.19 -45.31 -2.91
N LYS A 182 -13.30 -44.56 -2.26
CA LYS A 182 -11.94 -45.02 -1.94
C LYS A 182 -11.96 -46.16 -0.92
N ILE A 183 -12.69 -46.03 0.19
CA ILE A 183 -12.79 -47.08 1.21
C ILE A 183 -13.42 -48.35 0.63
N THR A 184 -14.49 -48.20 -0.14
CA THR A 184 -15.19 -49.34 -0.77
C THR A 184 -14.34 -50.03 -1.84
N SER A 185 -13.47 -49.31 -2.56
CA SER A 185 -12.49 -49.90 -3.47
C SER A 185 -11.34 -50.61 -2.75
N GLN A 186 -11.02 -50.21 -1.52
CA GLN A 186 -9.88 -50.74 -0.76
C GLN A 186 -10.25 -51.94 0.13
N VAL A 187 -11.54 -52.10 0.43
CA VAL A 187 -12.10 -53.22 1.21
C VAL A 187 -12.39 -54.46 0.35
N ARG A 188 -12.34 -54.34 -0.99
CA ARG A 188 -12.47 -55.47 -1.93
C ARG A 188 -11.09 -55.95 -2.39
#